data_AF-A0A7S4I6M5-F1
#
_entry.id   AF-A0A7S4I6M5-F1
#
_cell.length_a   1.000
_cell.length_b   1.000
_cell.length_c   1.000
_cell.angle_alpha   90.00
_cell.angle_beta   90.00
_cell.angle_gamma   90.00
#
_symmetry.space_group_name_H-M   'P 1'
#
loop_
_entity.id
_entity.type
_entity.pdbx_description
1 polymer ?
#
loop_
_entity_poly.entity_id
_entity_poly.type
_entity_poly.pdbx_seq_one_letter_code
_entity_poly.pdbx_strand_id
1 'polypeptide(L)'
;MQARPEEVPLQTVEAVEVALRAYVPSEGGTEATLLDALAHALPPSGLESPIAQADAVQTAIGPADAGLCGAVSSCSQDGGGPRCSRTRACRAWPRPSSSASPEGDVSMRVVELQHAVRAERWDSRRARRRPAVPTHTVQQADIFVSHAHADGAGRKARMLLEYLCLHAFYARTLTVGLVLALFLLPMGFAVHDFVPSFSPWLLSTAVGMAAGLLLVWSFAGLLGAVPAQLTPWSLSGVTLFIDCFSISQECDESVQAGAARIGLYVRRSQRMVAFASPTFWGRLWCVYELATFCQHVLWVDGRLDTQKLGNRLVLLSPDWPATLNPFKGTPLSERELVPLRGFKCADARCHRPSDRALLLSAIRRDWGSLEAFESFVRVELVRVFELSRQRYNSQLCRISLDTANLLLGDG
;
A
#
# COMPACT_ATOMS: atom_id res chain seq x y z
N MET A 1 -2.57 -19.27 -47.34
CA MET A 1 -3.09 -20.17 -46.28
C MET A 1 -2.38 -19.79 -44.98
N GLN A 2 -3.07 -19.14 -44.05
CA GLN A 2 -2.54 -18.88 -42.71
C GLN A 2 -2.76 -20.14 -41.87
N ALA A 3 -1.68 -20.77 -41.42
CA ALA A 3 -1.74 -21.89 -40.51
C ALA A 3 -2.39 -21.44 -39.20
N ARG A 4 -3.42 -22.17 -38.74
CA ARG A 4 -3.97 -21.96 -37.41
C ARG A 4 -2.90 -22.35 -36.38
N PRO A 5 -2.71 -21.55 -35.32
CA PRO A 5 -1.85 -21.97 -34.23
C PRO A 5 -2.43 -23.24 -33.61
N GLU A 6 -1.58 -24.25 -33.43
CA GLU A 6 -1.96 -25.47 -32.71
C GLU A 6 -2.32 -25.12 -31.26
N GLU A 7 -3.50 -25.55 -30.84
CA GLU A 7 -3.94 -25.40 -29.45
C GLU A 7 -3.11 -26.34 -28.57
N VAL A 8 -2.34 -25.77 -27.65
CA VAL A 8 -1.57 -26.53 -26.67
C VAL A 8 -2.55 -27.31 -25.78
N PRO A 9 -2.38 -28.63 -25.60
CA PRO A 9 -3.28 -29.43 -24.79
C PRO A 9 -3.36 -28.91 -23.34
N LEU A 10 -4.57 -28.83 -22.79
CA LEU A 10 -4.85 -28.32 -21.44
C LEU A 10 -4.01 -29.03 -20.36
N GLN A 11 -3.75 -30.32 -20.55
CA GLN A 11 -2.94 -31.15 -19.66
C GLN A 11 -1.47 -30.70 -19.57
N THR A 12 -0.91 -30.20 -20.68
CA THR A 12 0.47 -29.67 -20.73
C THR A 12 0.59 -28.39 -19.91
N VAL A 13 -0.41 -27.52 -19.99
CA VAL A 13 -0.45 -26.27 -19.21
C VAL A 13 -0.55 -26.57 -17.71
N GLU A 14 -1.40 -27.53 -17.33
CA GLU A 14 -1.58 -27.93 -15.94
C GLU A 14 -0.33 -28.59 -15.35
N ALA A 15 0.36 -29.45 -16.13
CA ALA A 15 1.61 -30.07 -15.71
C ALA A 15 2.75 -29.04 -15.50
N VAL A 16 2.87 -28.04 -16.38
CA VAL A 16 3.86 -26.96 -16.24
C VAL A 16 3.55 -26.09 -15.03
N GLU A 17 2.29 -25.77 -14.75
CA GLU A 17 1.91 -25.05 -13.52
C GLU A 17 2.26 -25.85 -12.26
N VAL A 18 2.02 -27.17 -12.26
CA VAL A 18 2.38 -28.03 -11.13
C VAL A 18 3.90 -28.06 -10.91
N ALA A 19 4.69 -28.21 -11.98
CA ALA A 19 6.15 -28.18 -11.90
C ALA A 19 6.69 -26.83 -11.40
N LEU A 20 6.14 -25.71 -11.88
CA LEU A 20 6.51 -24.37 -11.43
C LEU A 20 6.12 -24.09 -9.98
N ARG A 21 5.00 -24.67 -9.49
CA ARG A 21 4.60 -24.58 -8.08
C ARG A 21 5.44 -25.48 -7.16
N ALA A 22 5.86 -26.64 -7.66
CA ALA A 22 6.74 -27.57 -6.95
C ALA A 22 8.19 -27.07 -6.90
N TYR A 23 8.61 -26.23 -7.85
CA TYR A 23 9.93 -25.62 -7.85
C TYR A 23 10.08 -24.61 -6.72
N VAL A 24 10.68 -25.06 -5.62
CA VAL A 24 11.23 -24.22 -4.57
C VAL A 24 12.73 -24.13 -4.86
N PRO A 25 13.29 -22.94 -5.15
CA PRO A 25 14.73 -22.79 -5.21
C PRO A 25 15.27 -23.02 -3.79
N SER A 26 15.73 -24.23 -3.52
CA SER A 26 16.67 -24.52 -2.44
C SER A 26 18.05 -23.98 -2.85
N GLU A 27 18.95 -23.81 -1.89
CA GLU A 27 20.24 -23.10 -2.03
C GLU A 27 21.24 -23.68 -3.06
N GLY A 28 20.84 -24.65 -3.87
CA GLY A 28 21.64 -25.20 -4.98
C GLY A 28 20.88 -25.43 -6.28
N GLY A 29 19.63 -24.95 -6.42
CA GLY A 29 18.83 -25.13 -7.64
C GLY A 29 19.38 -24.30 -8.80
N THR A 30 20.19 -24.92 -9.65
CA THR A 30 20.61 -24.34 -10.94
C THR A 30 19.45 -24.36 -11.94
N GLU A 31 19.49 -23.50 -12.96
CA GLU A 31 18.57 -23.52 -14.11
C GLU A 31 18.41 -24.92 -14.72
N ALA A 32 19.47 -25.74 -14.69
CA ALA A 32 19.44 -27.14 -15.10
C ALA A 32 18.44 -27.99 -14.30
N THR A 33 18.25 -27.71 -13.01
CA THR A 33 17.32 -28.44 -12.14
C THR A 33 15.86 -28.08 -12.43
N LEU A 34 15.59 -26.84 -12.83
CA LEU A 34 14.27 -26.42 -13.31
C LEU A 34 13.95 -27.05 -14.67
N LEU A 35 14.92 -27.07 -15.59
CA LEU A 35 14.78 -27.69 -16.90
C LEU A 35 14.57 -29.22 -16.79
N ASP A 36 15.27 -29.88 -15.87
CA ASP A 36 15.11 -31.32 -15.61
C ASP A 36 13.74 -31.65 -14.99
N ALA A 37 13.26 -30.82 -14.06
CA ALA A 37 11.91 -30.97 -13.50
C ALA A 37 10.80 -30.73 -14.55
N LEU A 38 10.99 -29.76 -15.45
CA LEU A 38 10.08 -29.52 -16.57
C LEU A 38 10.13 -30.66 -17.59
N ALA A 39 11.31 -31.20 -17.88
CA ALA A 39 11.49 -32.35 -18.77
C ALA A 39 10.80 -33.60 -18.22
N HIS A 40 10.84 -33.82 -16.90
CA HIS A 40 10.15 -34.94 -16.24
C HIS A 40 8.63 -34.76 -16.11
N ALA A 41 8.13 -33.53 -16.07
CA ALA A 41 6.69 -33.26 -15.96
C ALA A 41 5.95 -33.37 -17.31
N LEU A 42 6.66 -33.30 -18.43
CA LEU A 42 6.08 -33.45 -19.77
C LEU A 42 5.99 -34.94 -20.15
N PRO A 43 4.82 -35.43 -20.60
CA PRO A 43 4.65 -36.84 -20.95
C PRO A 43 5.57 -37.21 -22.14
N PRO A 44 6.23 -38.38 -22.13
CA PRO A 44 7.19 -38.81 -23.15
C PRO A 44 6.58 -39.11 -24.53
N SER A 45 5.28 -38.88 -24.71
CA SER A 45 4.55 -39.20 -25.93
C SER A 45 4.52 -38.01 -26.89
N GLY A 46 5.47 -37.97 -27.85
CA GLY A 46 5.25 -37.24 -29.11
C GLY A 46 6.43 -36.58 -29.81
N LEU A 47 7.63 -36.50 -29.22
CA LEU A 47 8.78 -35.85 -29.87
C LEU A 47 9.92 -36.86 -30.03
N GLU A 48 10.01 -37.46 -31.22
CA GLU A 48 11.01 -38.49 -31.60
C GLU A 48 12.46 -37.96 -31.72
N SER A 49 12.76 -36.76 -31.19
CA SER A 49 14.08 -36.14 -31.28
C SER A 49 14.40 -35.29 -30.05
N PRO A 50 15.57 -35.50 -29.40
CA PRO A 50 16.04 -34.67 -28.29
C PRO A 50 16.17 -33.18 -28.67
N ILE A 51 16.36 -32.87 -29.96
CA ILE A 51 16.46 -31.51 -30.48
C ILE A 51 15.09 -30.83 -30.49
N ALA A 52 14.03 -31.56 -30.83
CA ALA A 52 12.67 -31.03 -30.85
C ALA A 52 12.11 -30.77 -29.44
N GLN A 53 12.58 -31.53 -28.45
CA GLN A 53 12.27 -31.33 -27.03
C GLN A 53 12.96 -30.08 -26.47
N ALA A 54 14.22 -29.83 -26.86
CA ALA A 54 14.95 -28.61 -26.52
C ALA A 54 14.33 -27.35 -27.17
N ASP A 55 13.97 -27.42 -28.45
CA ASP A 55 13.33 -26.30 -29.17
C ASP A 55 11.92 -25.98 -28.63
N ALA A 56 11.13 -26.98 -28.23
CA ALA A 56 9.81 -26.77 -27.63
C ALA A 56 9.91 -26.07 -26.25
N VAL A 57 10.89 -26.48 -25.44
CA VAL A 57 11.18 -25.86 -24.14
C VAL A 57 11.71 -24.42 -24.34
N GLN A 58 12.58 -24.20 -25.32
CA GLN A 58 13.14 -22.88 -25.64
C GLN A 58 12.09 -21.94 -26.28
N THR A 59 11.13 -22.48 -27.02
CA THR A 59 9.97 -21.75 -27.56
C THR A 59 8.97 -21.38 -26.47
N ALA A 60 8.77 -22.25 -25.46
CA ALA A 60 7.92 -21.97 -24.30
C ALA A 60 8.53 -20.94 -23.32
N ILE A 61 9.87 -20.91 -23.22
CA ILE A 61 10.61 -20.02 -22.32
C ILE A 61 10.97 -18.68 -22.99
N GLY A 62 10.98 -18.62 -24.33
CA GLY A 62 11.41 -17.44 -25.10
C GLY A 62 12.95 -17.36 -25.18
N PRO A 63 13.50 -16.62 -26.17
CA PRO A 63 14.95 -16.56 -26.36
C PRO A 63 15.62 -15.92 -25.14
N ALA A 64 16.58 -16.63 -24.55
CA ALA A 64 17.48 -16.11 -23.53
C ALA A 64 18.49 -15.18 -24.21
N ASP A 65 18.36 -13.87 -24.01
CA ASP A 65 19.38 -12.90 -24.40
C ASP A 65 20.63 -13.08 -23.53
N ALA A 66 21.61 -13.82 -24.05
CA ALA A 66 22.96 -13.88 -23.50
C ALA A 66 23.69 -12.56 -23.80
N GLY A 67 23.58 -11.59 -22.91
CA GLY A 67 24.34 -10.34 -22.94
C GLY A 67 25.61 -10.42 -22.08
N LEU A 68 26.71 -10.90 -22.67
CA LEU A 68 28.07 -10.74 -22.13
C LEU A 68 28.96 -9.99 -23.13
N CYS A 69 29.52 -8.88 -22.64
CA CYS A 69 30.74 -8.18 -23.04
C CYS A 69 30.77 -7.26 -24.27
N GLY A 70 31.49 -6.13 -24.08
CA GLY A 70 32.47 -5.68 -25.05
C GLY A 70 32.20 -4.33 -25.69
N ALA A 71 32.99 -3.33 -25.31
CA ALA A 71 33.32 -2.24 -26.21
C ALA A 71 34.07 -2.81 -27.42
N VAL A 72 33.79 -2.31 -28.64
CA VAL A 72 34.73 -1.98 -29.73
C VAL A 72 33.98 -1.71 -31.05
N SER A 73 34.36 -0.59 -31.65
CA SER A 73 34.48 -0.28 -33.09
C SER A 73 33.26 -0.22 -34.02
N SER A 74 33.25 0.92 -34.72
CA SER A 74 32.62 1.21 -36.01
C SER A 74 32.57 0.05 -37.00
N CYS A 75 31.43 -0.09 -37.68
CA CYS A 75 31.37 -0.23 -39.14
C CYS A 75 29.95 0.00 -39.70
N SER A 76 29.91 0.81 -40.77
CA SER A 76 29.10 0.73 -41.98
C SER A 76 27.56 0.66 -41.92
N GLN A 77 26.99 1.67 -42.59
CA GLN A 77 25.67 1.68 -43.21
C GLN A 77 25.56 0.55 -44.25
N ASP A 78 24.45 -0.17 -44.25
CA ASP A 78 23.51 -0.35 -45.36
C ASP A 78 22.64 -1.60 -45.16
N GLY A 79 21.33 -1.48 -45.38
CA GLY A 79 20.43 -2.63 -45.38
C GLY A 79 19.00 -2.27 -44.97
N GLY A 80 18.17 -1.92 -45.95
CA GLY A 80 16.74 -1.69 -45.77
C GLY A 80 16.01 -2.96 -45.31
N GLY A 81 15.40 -2.88 -44.13
CA GLY A 81 14.46 -3.87 -43.59
C GLY A 81 13.23 -3.17 -43.00
N PRO A 82 12.07 -3.86 -42.91
CA PRO A 82 10.77 -3.25 -42.73
C PRO A 82 10.67 -2.52 -41.37
N ARG A 83 10.19 -1.26 -41.44
CA ARG A 83 9.96 -0.38 -40.29
C ARG A 83 9.09 -1.09 -39.24
N CYS A 84 9.73 -1.58 -38.17
CA CYS A 84 9.07 -1.88 -36.91
C CYS A 84 8.53 -0.56 -36.35
N SER A 85 7.22 -0.36 -36.51
CA SER A 85 6.56 0.89 -36.21
C SER A 85 6.33 1.03 -34.70
N ARG A 86 6.90 2.11 -34.15
CA ARG A 86 6.55 2.74 -32.86
C ARG A 86 6.82 1.89 -31.61
N THR A 87 8.10 1.68 -31.29
CA THR A 87 8.53 1.83 -29.90
C THR A 87 8.16 3.25 -29.47
N ARG A 88 7.09 3.40 -28.68
CA ARG A 88 6.87 4.64 -27.92
C ARG A 88 8.13 4.82 -27.10
N ALA A 89 8.94 5.81 -27.44
CA ALA A 89 10.04 6.24 -26.59
C ALA A 89 9.45 6.45 -25.20
N CYS A 90 9.75 5.53 -24.28
CA CYS A 90 9.49 5.76 -22.87
C CYS A 90 10.13 7.12 -22.59
N ARG A 91 9.34 8.10 -22.15
CA ARG A 91 9.89 9.42 -21.83
C ARG A 91 11.05 9.15 -20.87
N ALA A 92 12.25 9.49 -21.32
CA ALA A 92 13.46 9.13 -20.62
C ALA A 92 13.35 9.66 -19.19
N TRP A 93 13.18 8.75 -18.25
CA TRP A 93 13.35 9.05 -16.85
C TRP A 93 14.76 9.61 -16.66
N PRO A 94 14.96 10.63 -15.81
CA PRO A 94 16.29 11.10 -15.47
C PRO A 94 17.10 9.89 -15.02
N ARG A 95 18.10 9.48 -15.80
CA ARG A 95 19.01 8.40 -15.40
C ARG A 95 19.73 8.89 -14.14
N PRO A 96 19.71 8.12 -13.04
CA PRO A 96 20.51 8.47 -11.88
C PRO A 96 21.97 8.58 -12.30
N SER A 97 22.63 9.67 -11.93
CA SER A 97 24.05 9.91 -12.23
C SER A 97 24.89 8.79 -11.64
N SER A 98 25.79 8.21 -12.43
CA SER A 98 26.66 7.07 -12.09
C SER A 98 27.69 7.35 -10.98
N SER A 99 27.73 8.56 -10.42
CA SER A 99 28.65 8.98 -9.37
C SER A 99 28.01 9.10 -7.97
N ALA A 100 26.77 8.61 -7.78
CA ALA A 100 26.10 8.70 -6.49
C ALA A 100 26.64 7.64 -5.49
N SER A 101 26.97 8.08 -4.28
CA SER A 101 27.25 7.25 -3.10
C SER A 101 26.29 6.03 -3.00
N PRO A 102 26.71 4.89 -2.43
CA PRO A 102 25.79 3.77 -2.16
C PRO A 102 24.60 4.16 -1.25
N GLU A 103 24.71 5.26 -0.50
CA GLU A 103 23.60 5.96 0.17
C GLU A 103 23.19 7.24 -0.56
N GLY A 104 23.15 7.20 -1.90
CA GLY A 104 22.70 8.32 -2.71
C GLY A 104 21.35 8.83 -2.24
N ASP A 105 21.09 10.12 -2.45
CA ASP A 105 19.85 10.78 -2.03
C ASP A 105 18.63 10.11 -2.68
N VAL A 106 18.10 9.06 -2.04
CA VAL A 106 16.93 8.32 -2.54
C VAL A 106 15.69 9.14 -2.26
N SER A 107 15.41 10.07 -3.15
CA SER A 107 14.15 10.80 -3.16
C SER A 107 12.98 9.82 -3.38
N MET A 108 11.94 9.94 -2.56
CA MET A 108 10.69 9.21 -2.68
C MET A 108 9.67 10.09 -3.40
N ARG A 109 8.94 9.53 -4.37
CA ARG A 109 7.74 10.20 -4.87
C ARG A 109 6.61 9.97 -3.90
N VAL A 110 5.89 11.03 -3.55
CA VAL A 110 4.72 10.98 -2.68
C VAL A 110 3.55 11.69 -3.33
N VAL A 111 2.36 11.42 -2.80
CA VAL A 111 1.11 12.06 -3.17
C VAL A 111 0.46 12.68 -1.94
N GLU A 112 -0.13 13.85 -2.07
CA GLU A 112 -0.87 14.48 -0.98
C GLU A 112 -2.20 13.76 -0.70
N LEU A 113 -2.68 13.80 0.53
CA LEU A 113 -3.94 13.15 0.94
C LEU A 113 -5.11 13.53 0.02
N GLN A 114 -5.27 14.82 -0.31
CA GLN A 114 -6.34 15.31 -1.18
C GLN A 114 -6.36 14.65 -2.58
N HIS A 115 -5.19 14.22 -3.04
CA HIS A 115 -5.00 13.56 -4.30
C HIS A 115 -5.18 12.05 -4.17
N ALA A 116 -4.76 11.45 -3.06
CA ALA A 116 -4.90 10.01 -2.83
C ALA A 116 -6.36 9.59 -2.57
N VAL A 117 -7.18 10.40 -1.90
CA VAL A 117 -8.55 10.00 -1.49
C VAL A 117 -9.56 9.91 -2.65
N ARG A 118 -9.14 10.19 -3.89
CA ARG A 118 -9.99 9.99 -5.07
C ARG A 118 -10.03 8.50 -5.41
N ALA A 119 -11.15 7.85 -5.07
CA ALA A 119 -11.41 6.42 -5.26
C ALA A 119 -10.96 5.88 -6.62
N GLU A 120 -11.22 6.65 -7.68
CA GLU A 120 -10.83 6.31 -9.03
C GLU A 120 -9.36 5.89 -9.09
N ARG A 121 -8.46 6.64 -8.47
CA ARG A 121 -7.00 6.46 -8.62
C ARG A 121 -6.48 5.11 -8.11
N TRP A 122 -7.20 4.46 -7.20
CA TRP A 122 -6.82 3.16 -6.65
C TRP A 122 -7.21 1.97 -7.54
N ASP A 123 -7.97 2.21 -8.62
CA ASP A 123 -8.33 1.16 -9.58
C ASP A 123 -7.18 0.93 -10.58
N SER A 124 -6.44 -0.16 -10.35
CA SER A 124 -5.31 -0.59 -11.18
C SER A 124 -5.70 -0.89 -12.63
N ARG A 125 -6.94 -1.34 -12.89
CA ARG A 125 -7.42 -1.63 -14.26
C ARG A 125 -7.55 -0.36 -15.09
N ARG A 126 -7.88 0.75 -14.44
CA ARG A 126 -8.07 2.05 -15.09
C ARG A 126 -6.82 2.94 -15.03
N ALA A 127 -5.80 2.58 -14.24
CA ALA A 127 -4.60 3.38 -14.06
C ALA A 127 -3.89 3.77 -15.38
N ARG A 128 -3.88 2.86 -16.38
CA ARG A 128 -3.21 3.10 -17.67
C ARG A 128 -3.81 4.24 -18.52
N ARG A 129 -5.04 4.67 -18.25
CA ARG A 129 -5.75 5.69 -19.06
C ARG A 129 -5.90 7.03 -18.35
N ARG A 130 -5.35 7.18 -17.14
CA ARG A 130 -5.63 8.36 -16.32
C ARG A 130 -4.57 9.44 -16.47
N PRO A 131 -4.97 10.73 -16.30
CA PRO A 131 -4.02 11.80 -16.15
C PRO A 131 -3.11 11.50 -14.95
N ALA A 132 -1.83 11.85 -15.10
CA ALA A 132 -0.83 11.67 -14.06
C ALA A 132 -1.32 12.33 -12.75
N VAL A 133 -1.17 11.59 -11.65
CA VAL A 133 -1.42 12.14 -10.32
C VAL A 133 -0.29 13.13 -10.02
N PRO A 134 -0.61 14.36 -9.56
CA PRO A 134 0.43 15.25 -9.07
C PRO A 134 1.20 14.55 -7.96
N THR A 135 2.49 14.33 -8.21
CA THR A 135 3.43 13.76 -7.24
C THR A 135 4.60 14.73 -7.11
N HIS A 136 5.22 14.73 -5.94
CA HIS A 136 6.45 15.48 -5.70
C HIS A 136 7.45 14.57 -4.98
N THR A 137 8.72 14.94 -5.02
CA THR A 137 9.81 14.18 -4.41
C THR A 137 10.11 14.70 -3.02
N VAL A 138 10.18 13.79 -2.04
CA VAL A 138 10.55 14.08 -0.65
C VAL A 138 11.62 13.10 -0.19
N GLN A 139 12.37 13.44 0.85
CA GLN A 139 13.30 12.49 1.48
C GLN A 139 12.59 11.53 2.44
N GLN A 140 11.45 11.96 2.99
CA GLN A 140 10.69 11.20 3.97
C GLN A 140 9.19 11.39 3.72
N ALA A 141 8.42 10.30 3.75
CA ALA A 141 6.96 10.35 3.67
C ALA A 141 6.34 10.38 5.07
N ASP A 142 5.21 11.07 5.25
CA ASP A 142 4.49 11.02 6.53
C ASP A 142 3.90 9.63 6.75
N ILE A 143 3.34 9.02 5.70
CA ILE A 143 2.64 7.73 5.81
C ILE A 143 2.96 6.84 4.60
N PHE A 144 3.42 5.62 4.90
CA PHE A 144 3.44 4.51 3.95
C PHE A 144 2.08 3.81 3.91
N VAL A 145 1.51 3.60 2.73
CA VAL A 145 0.22 2.91 2.60
C VAL A 145 0.38 1.58 1.88
N SER A 146 0.30 0.48 2.63
CA SER A 146 0.30 -0.87 2.07
C SER A 146 -1.11 -1.38 1.84
N HIS A 147 -1.36 -2.01 0.70
CA HIS A 147 -2.69 -2.48 0.35
C HIS A 147 -2.67 -3.55 -0.74
N ALA A 148 -3.72 -4.37 -0.81
CA ALA A 148 -3.95 -5.22 -1.96
C ALA A 148 -4.69 -4.46 -3.07
N HIS A 149 -4.20 -4.55 -4.31
CA HIS A 149 -4.84 -3.93 -5.48
C HIS A 149 -6.25 -4.46 -5.74
N ALA A 150 -6.53 -5.71 -5.37
CA ALA A 150 -7.82 -6.36 -5.60
C ALA A 150 -8.95 -5.80 -4.71
N ASP A 151 -8.60 -5.11 -3.62
CA ASP A 151 -9.58 -4.62 -2.67
C ASP A 151 -10.32 -3.39 -3.20
N GLY A 152 -11.55 -3.20 -2.74
CA GLY A 152 -12.43 -2.09 -3.13
C GLY A 152 -11.76 -0.72 -2.99
N ALA A 153 -11.35 -0.15 -4.13
CA ALA A 153 -10.68 1.15 -4.27
C ALA A 153 -11.39 2.28 -3.50
N GLY A 154 -12.72 2.41 -3.69
CA GLY A 154 -13.51 3.44 -3.02
C GLY A 154 -13.61 3.26 -1.50
N ARG A 155 -13.65 2.02 -1.03
CA ARG A 155 -13.70 1.73 0.41
C ARG A 155 -12.39 2.12 1.09
N LYS A 156 -11.25 1.72 0.51
CA LYS A 156 -9.90 2.08 1.00
C LYS A 156 -9.71 3.58 1.06
N ALA A 157 -10.01 4.29 -0.04
CA ALA A 157 -9.87 5.74 -0.11
C ALA A 157 -10.74 6.46 0.94
N ARG A 158 -11.99 6.01 1.11
CA ARG A 158 -12.89 6.57 2.13
C ARG A 158 -12.39 6.30 3.55
N MET A 159 -11.96 5.08 3.86
CA MET A 159 -11.41 4.73 5.18
C MET A 159 -10.12 5.50 5.49
N LEU A 160 -9.26 5.70 4.49
CA LEU A 160 -8.05 6.50 4.63
C LEU A 160 -8.40 7.96 4.99
N LEU A 161 -9.38 8.54 4.28
CA LEU A 161 -9.88 9.88 4.54
C LEU A 161 -10.51 9.99 5.95
N GLU A 162 -11.35 9.03 6.31
CA GLU A 162 -11.99 8.96 7.63
C GLU A 162 -10.92 8.96 8.74
N TYR A 163 -9.96 8.04 8.66
CA TYR A 163 -8.93 7.83 9.68
C TYR A 163 -7.94 8.99 9.79
N LEU A 164 -7.46 9.53 8.65
CA LEU A 164 -6.39 10.55 8.64
C LEU A 164 -6.88 11.98 8.81
N CYS A 165 -8.12 12.27 8.40
CA CYS A 165 -8.64 13.64 8.43
C CYS A 165 -9.92 13.74 9.25
N LEU A 166 -10.97 13.01 8.88
CA LEU A 166 -12.31 13.28 9.42
C LEU A 166 -12.42 12.99 10.92
N HIS A 167 -11.73 11.98 11.45
CA HIS A 167 -11.76 11.72 12.89
C HIS A 167 -11.22 12.90 13.68
N ALA A 168 -10.05 13.43 13.27
CA ALA A 168 -9.46 14.57 13.92
C ALA A 168 -10.32 15.82 13.74
N PHE A 169 -10.84 16.04 12.54
CA PHE A 169 -11.69 17.18 12.23
C PHE A 169 -12.99 17.18 13.05
N TYR A 170 -13.74 16.07 13.06
CA TYR A 170 -14.99 15.98 13.82
C TYR A 170 -14.76 16.05 15.32
N ALA A 171 -13.82 15.28 15.86
CA ALA A 171 -13.51 15.29 17.28
C ALA A 171 -13.13 16.69 17.76
N ARG A 172 -12.21 17.38 17.06
CA ARG A 172 -11.77 18.73 17.43
C ARG A 172 -12.88 19.76 17.27
N THR A 173 -13.61 19.74 16.16
CA THR A 173 -14.68 20.71 15.90
C THR A 173 -15.79 20.61 16.95
N LEU A 174 -16.21 19.38 17.28
CA LEU A 174 -17.23 19.14 18.29
C LEU A 174 -16.74 19.50 19.69
N THR A 175 -15.53 19.06 20.08
CA THR A 175 -14.98 19.35 21.41
C THR A 175 -14.73 20.84 21.61
N VAL A 176 -14.02 21.51 20.69
CA VAL A 176 -13.74 22.96 20.75
C VAL A 176 -15.05 23.74 20.74
N GLY A 177 -15.96 23.40 19.82
CA GLY A 177 -17.26 24.06 19.73
C GLY A 177 -18.06 23.94 21.02
N LEU A 178 -18.11 22.75 21.63
CA LEU A 178 -18.80 22.52 22.90
C LEU A 178 -18.16 23.28 24.06
N VAL A 179 -16.83 23.18 24.24
CA VAL A 179 -16.12 23.85 25.34
C VAL A 179 -16.28 25.36 25.24
N LEU A 180 -16.11 25.94 24.05
CA LEU A 180 -16.30 27.38 23.83
C LEU A 180 -17.76 27.79 24.03
N ALA A 181 -18.72 27.01 23.55
CA ALA A 181 -20.14 27.31 23.74
C ALA A 181 -20.53 27.31 25.23
N LEU A 182 -20.01 26.35 26.02
CA LEU A 182 -20.22 26.29 27.47
C LEU A 182 -19.52 27.45 28.19
N PHE A 183 -18.31 27.80 27.79
CA PHE A 183 -17.55 28.91 28.38
C PHE A 183 -18.19 30.29 28.10
N LEU A 184 -18.73 30.49 26.89
CA LEU A 184 -19.36 31.75 26.50
C LEU A 184 -20.78 31.93 27.02
N LEU A 185 -21.43 30.85 27.47
CA LEU A 185 -22.77 30.93 28.04
C LEU A 185 -22.84 31.84 29.29
N PRO A 186 -22.03 31.63 30.36
CA PRO A 186 -22.05 32.54 31.52
C PRO A 186 -21.60 33.96 31.15
N MET A 187 -20.68 34.11 30.19
CA MET A 187 -20.29 35.44 29.68
C MET A 187 -21.49 36.15 29.04
N GLY A 188 -22.31 35.45 28.26
CA GLY A 188 -23.51 36.01 27.67
C GLY A 188 -24.55 36.46 28.71
N PHE A 189 -24.72 35.71 29.80
CA PHE A 189 -25.53 36.15 30.94
C PHE A 189 -24.96 37.40 31.62
N ALA A 190 -23.64 37.45 31.86
CA ALA A 190 -23.00 38.63 32.43
C ALA A 190 -23.21 39.88 31.55
N VAL A 191 -23.08 39.75 30.23
CA VAL A 191 -23.35 40.86 29.30
C VAL A 191 -24.82 41.29 29.33
N HIS A 192 -25.75 40.34 29.44
CA HIS A 192 -27.18 40.63 29.55
C HIS A 192 -27.50 41.49 30.79
N ASP A 193 -26.82 41.26 31.91
CA ASP A 193 -27.00 42.04 33.13
C ASP A 193 -26.62 43.53 32.93
N PHE A 194 -25.63 43.82 32.08
CA PHE A 194 -25.24 45.19 31.73
C PHE A 194 -26.04 45.79 30.57
N VAL A 195 -26.49 44.94 29.64
CA VAL A 195 -27.18 45.33 28.42
C VAL A 195 -28.40 44.41 28.23
N PRO A 196 -29.56 44.72 28.82
CA PRO A 196 -30.73 43.83 28.79
C PRO A 196 -31.27 43.51 27.39
N SER A 197 -30.94 44.32 26.37
CA SER A 197 -31.28 44.04 24.97
C SER A 197 -30.41 42.94 24.34
N PHE A 198 -29.28 42.60 24.95
CA PHE A 198 -28.40 41.53 24.49
C PHE A 198 -28.95 40.17 24.92
N SER A 199 -29.11 39.24 23.99
CA SER A 199 -29.65 37.92 24.31
C SER A 199 -28.56 37.00 24.91
N PRO A 200 -28.76 36.39 26.10
CA PRO A 200 -27.68 35.74 26.85
C PRO A 200 -27.11 34.49 26.15
N TRP A 201 -27.89 33.80 25.33
CA TRP A 201 -27.44 32.62 24.57
C TRP A 201 -26.76 32.95 23.22
N LEU A 202 -26.67 34.23 22.83
CA LEU A 202 -26.28 34.60 21.46
C LEU A 202 -24.85 34.14 21.14
N LEU A 203 -23.91 34.38 22.06
CA LEU A 203 -22.50 34.01 21.86
C LEU A 203 -22.32 32.48 21.76
N SER A 204 -22.94 31.75 22.68
CA SER A 204 -22.91 30.28 22.70
C SER A 204 -23.54 29.70 21.43
N THR A 205 -24.68 30.24 21.00
CA THR A 205 -25.37 29.83 19.77
C THR A 205 -24.54 30.14 18.53
N ALA A 206 -23.87 31.29 18.47
CA ALA A 206 -23.00 31.65 17.35
C ALA A 206 -21.84 30.65 17.16
N VAL A 207 -21.20 30.24 18.26
CA VAL A 207 -20.15 29.20 18.22
C VAL A 207 -20.72 27.85 17.79
N GLY A 208 -21.87 27.44 18.34
CA GLY A 208 -22.54 26.21 17.94
C GLY A 208 -22.90 26.19 16.45
N MET A 209 -23.41 27.31 15.92
CA MET A 209 -23.71 27.48 14.50
C MET A 209 -22.45 27.42 13.63
N ALA A 210 -21.35 28.06 14.04
CA ALA A 210 -20.08 27.99 13.32
C ALA A 210 -19.54 26.55 13.25
N ALA A 211 -19.55 25.82 14.38
CA ALA A 211 -19.18 24.40 14.40
C ALA A 211 -20.10 23.56 13.51
N GLY A 212 -21.42 23.82 13.55
CA GLY A 212 -22.40 23.18 12.67
C GLY A 212 -22.11 23.41 11.19
N LEU A 213 -21.77 24.63 10.77
CA LEU A 213 -21.41 24.96 9.39
C LEU A 213 -20.15 24.20 8.93
N LEU A 214 -19.14 24.06 9.80
CA LEU A 214 -17.94 23.27 9.49
C LEU A 214 -18.25 21.79 9.28
N LEU A 215 -19.16 21.22 10.09
CA LEU A 215 -19.62 19.84 9.93
C LEU A 215 -20.43 19.66 8.63
N VAL A 216 -21.33 20.60 8.32
CA VAL A 216 -22.08 20.61 7.06
C VAL A 216 -21.14 20.71 5.86
N TRP A 217 -20.12 21.56 5.92
CA TRP A 217 -19.10 21.68 4.87
C TRP A 217 -18.36 20.35 4.62
N SER A 218 -17.93 19.67 5.69
CA SER A 218 -17.31 18.34 5.59
C SER A 218 -18.25 17.30 4.99
N PHE A 219 -19.50 17.28 5.44
CA PHE A 219 -20.50 16.35 4.92
C PHE A 219 -20.82 16.60 3.44
N ALA A 220 -20.97 17.87 3.04
CA ALA A 220 -21.14 18.25 1.64
C ALA A 220 -19.94 17.81 0.78
N GLY A 221 -18.72 17.90 1.31
CA GLY A 221 -17.53 17.35 0.67
C GLY A 221 -17.61 15.84 0.46
N LEU A 222 -18.09 15.08 1.46
CA LEU A 222 -18.22 13.62 1.36
C LEU A 222 -19.26 13.19 0.32
N LEU A 223 -20.31 13.99 0.12
CA LEU A 223 -21.31 13.79 -0.92
C LEU A 223 -20.82 14.22 -2.31
N GLY A 224 -19.64 14.85 -2.42
CA GLY A 224 -19.12 15.40 -3.66
C GLY A 224 -19.82 16.69 -4.12
N ALA A 225 -20.57 17.35 -3.22
CA ALA A 225 -21.22 18.62 -3.51
C ALA A 225 -20.25 19.81 -3.50
N VAL A 226 -19.05 19.62 -2.94
CA VAL A 226 -17.99 20.63 -2.85
C VAL A 226 -16.84 20.24 -3.79
N PRO A 227 -16.29 21.17 -4.60
CA PRO A 227 -15.10 20.92 -5.40
C PRO A 227 -13.95 20.39 -4.54
N ALA A 228 -13.19 19.43 -5.05
CA ALA A 228 -12.15 18.75 -4.28
C ALA A 228 -11.13 19.71 -3.63
N GLN A 229 -10.83 20.84 -4.27
CA GLN A 229 -9.91 21.88 -3.78
C GLN A 229 -10.46 22.63 -2.56
N LEU A 230 -11.78 22.65 -2.40
CA LEU A 230 -12.49 23.35 -1.33
C LEU A 230 -13.00 22.40 -0.24
N THR A 231 -12.59 21.13 -0.24
CA THR A 231 -12.98 20.17 0.81
C THR A 231 -12.10 20.34 2.05
N PRO A 232 -12.54 19.99 3.27
CA PRO A 232 -11.72 20.18 4.47
C PRO A 232 -10.36 19.48 4.41
N TRP A 233 -10.30 18.32 3.73
CA TRP A 233 -9.06 17.55 3.58
C TRP A 233 -8.11 18.09 2.51
N SER A 234 -8.49 19.10 1.71
CA SER A 234 -7.54 19.81 0.85
C SER A 234 -6.54 20.63 1.65
N LEU A 235 -6.88 20.98 2.89
CA LEU A 235 -6.01 21.66 3.85
C LEU A 235 -4.99 20.73 4.49
N SER A 236 -5.08 19.42 4.24
CA SER A 236 -4.14 18.44 4.80
C SER A 236 -2.87 18.39 3.98
N GLY A 237 -1.76 18.86 4.56
CA GLY A 237 -0.41 18.71 4.00
C GLY A 237 0.19 17.31 4.14
N VAL A 238 -0.60 16.30 4.52
CA VAL A 238 -0.11 14.94 4.74
C VAL A 238 0.30 14.30 3.41
N THR A 239 1.54 13.83 3.38
CA THR A 239 2.15 13.13 2.25
C THR A 239 2.06 11.62 2.43
N LEU A 240 1.70 10.93 1.34
CA LEU A 240 1.48 9.49 1.32
C LEU A 240 2.41 8.85 0.29
N PHE A 241 3.15 7.83 0.72
CA PHE A 241 3.79 6.90 -0.19
C PHE A 241 2.83 5.74 -0.47
N ILE A 242 2.39 5.62 -1.72
CA ILE A 242 1.54 4.53 -2.19
C ILE A 242 2.23 3.94 -3.41
N ASP A 243 2.57 2.65 -3.35
CA ASP A 243 3.34 1.94 -4.37
C ASP A 243 2.88 2.23 -5.82
N CYS A 244 1.57 2.17 -6.08
CA CYS A 244 0.98 2.35 -7.39
C CYS A 244 1.08 3.79 -7.95
N PHE A 245 1.30 4.79 -7.08
CA PHE A 245 1.54 6.18 -7.48
C PHE A 245 3.02 6.57 -7.44
N SER A 246 3.77 5.92 -6.55
CA SER A 246 5.11 6.35 -6.16
C SER A 246 6.19 5.62 -6.95
N ILE A 247 5.92 4.40 -7.39
CA ILE A 247 6.82 3.57 -8.22
C ILE A 247 6.34 3.62 -9.66
N SER A 248 7.28 3.86 -10.60
CA SER A 248 6.92 3.90 -12.02
C SER A 248 6.52 2.51 -12.47
N GLN A 249 5.31 2.38 -13.00
CA GLN A 249 4.76 1.13 -13.52
C GLN A 249 4.90 1.05 -15.05
N GLU A 250 5.74 1.89 -15.64
CA GLU A 250 5.88 2.02 -17.10
C GLU A 250 6.70 0.88 -17.71
N CYS A 251 7.75 0.42 -17.03
CA CYS A 251 8.58 -0.70 -17.48
C CYS A 251 8.93 -1.66 -16.32
N ASP A 252 9.30 -2.88 -16.67
CA ASP A 252 9.61 -3.92 -15.68
C ASP A 252 10.85 -3.60 -14.85
N GLU A 253 11.84 -2.94 -15.47
CA GLU A 253 13.04 -2.46 -14.79
C GLU A 253 12.71 -1.46 -13.68
N SER A 254 11.80 -0.51 -13.92
CA SER A 254 11.43 0.48 -12.90
C SER A 254 10.62 -0.14 -11.77
N VAL A 255 9.80 -1.16 -12.07
CA VAL A 255 9.08 -1.93 -11.07
C VAL A 255 10.06 -2.73 -10.20
N GLN A 256 11.03 -3.43 -10.80
CA GLN A 256 12.06 -4.18 -10.08
C GLN A 256 12.97 -3.27 -9.25
N ALA A 257 13.39 -2.12 -9.79
CA ALA A 257 14.17 -1.14 -9.04
C ALA A 257 13.37 -0.56 -7.85
N GLY A 258 12.07 -0.32 -8.05
CA GLY A 258 11.16 0.05 -6.96
C GLY A 258 11.02 -1.06 -5.92
N ALA A 259 10.91 -2.32 -6.36
CA ALA A 259 10.83 -3.51 -5.53
C ALA A 259 12.03 -3.65 -4.61
N ALA A 260 13.23 -3.56 -5.18
CA ALA A 260 14.48 -3.68 -4.46
C ALA A 260 14.64 -2.60 -3.37
N ARG A 261 13.94 -1.47 -3.50
CA ARG A 261 13.99 -0.32 -2.59
C ARG A 261 12.83 -0.27 -1.59
N ILE A 262 11.93 -1.25 -1.57
CA ILE A 262 10.73 -1.17 -0.75
C ILE A 262 11.04 -1.04 0.74
N GLY A 263 12.01 -1.83 1.25
CA GLY A 263 12.45 -1.73 2.64
C GLY A 263 13.00 -0.34 3.00
N LEU A 264 13.66 0.34 2.05
CA LEU A 264 14.13 1.72 2.25
C LEU A 264 12.96 2.71 2.31
N TYR A 265 11.96 2.58 1.45
CA TYR A 265 10.76 3.44 1.47
C TYR A 265 9.96 3.28 2.76
N VAL A 266 9.83 2.04 3.22
CA VAL A 266 9.18 1.71 4.50
C VAL A 266 9.95 2.35 5.65
N ARG A 267 11.28 2.25 5.67
CA ARG A 267 12.15 2.90 6.68
C ARG A 267 12.07 4.43 6.66
N ARG A 268 11.95 5.02 5.48
CA ARG A 268 11.80 6.47 5.27
C ARG A 268 10.35 6.97 5.37
N SER A 269 9.48 6.18 6.00
CA SER A 269 8.12 6.61 6.30
C SER A 269 7.92 6.75 7.82
N GLN A 270 7.33 7.86 8.25
CA GLN A 270 7.12 8.10 9.68
C GLN A 270 6.07 7.14 10.24
N ARG A 271 4.99 6.91 9.51
CA ARG A 271 3.87 6.05 9.91
C ARG A 271 3.52 5.09 8.78
N MET A 272 2.71 4.08 9.08
CA MET A 272 2.17 3.15 8.13
C MET A 272 0.67 2.97 8.36
N VAL A 273 -0.08 2.92 7.27
CA VAL A 273 -1.47 2.45 7.24
C VAL A 273 -1.49 1.23 6.33
N ALA A 274 -1.98 0.10 6.81
CA ALA A 274 -2.14 -1.08 5.98
C ALA A 274 -3.60 -1.51 5.89
N PHE A 275 -4.08 -1.80 4.69
CA PHE A 275 -5.44 -2.28 4.47
C PHE A 275 -5.51 -3.80 4.60
N ALA A 276 -5.80 -4.28 5.80
CA ALA A 276 -5.84 -5.68 6.18
C ALA A 276 -7.14 -6.37 5.72
N SER A 277 -7.05 -7.16 4.66
CA SER A 277 -8.13 -7.97 4.10
C SER A 277 -7.64 -9.40 3.85
N PRO A 278 -8.51 -10.39 3.64
CA PRO A 278 -8.08 -11.74 3.25
C PRO A 278 -7.17 -11.75 2.02
N THR A 279 -7.42 -10.87 1.06
CA THR A 279 -6.61 -10.65 -0.14
C THR A 279 -5.25 -10.01 0.15
N PHE A 280 -5.17 -9.11 1.14
CA PHE A 280 -3.90 -8.56 1.64
C PHE A 280 -3.02 -9.65 2.25
N TRP A 281 -3.57 -10.46 3.16
CA TRP A 281 -2.84 -11.55 3.82
C TRP A 281 -2.39 -12.63 2.83
N GLY A 282 -3.14 -12.84 1.75
CA GLY A 282 -2.75 -13.73 0.66
C GLY A 282 -1.68 -13.17 -0.29
N ARG A 283 -1.11 -11.99 -0.04
CA ARG A 283 -0.05 -11.39 -0.89
C ARG A 283 1.26 -11.27 -0.10
N LEU A 284 2.26 -12.04 -0.50
CA LEU A 284 3.55 -12.10 0.19
C LEU A 284 4.21 -10.71 0.31
N TRP A 285 4.09 -9.91 -0.75
CA TRP A 285 4.59 -8.55 -0.80
C TRP A 285 4.03 -7.65 0.30
N CYS A 286 2.70 -7.60 0.42
CA CYS A 286 2.02 -6.75 1.40
C CYS A 286 2.35 -7.15 2.84
N VAL A 287 2.44 -8.46 3.09
CA VAL A 287 2.80 -8.99 4.41
C VAL A 287 4.27 -8.69 4.73
N TYR A 288 5.18 -8.80 3.76
CA TYR A 288 6.58 -8.44 3.93
C TYR A 288 6.77 -6.95 4.21
N GLU A 289 6.07 -6.05 3.51
CA GLU A 289 6.11 -4.60 3.79
C GLU A 289 5.71 -4.30 5.24
N LEU A 290 4.61 -4.88 5.68
CA LEU A 290 4.09 -4.70 7.03
C LEU A 290 5.05 -5.25 8.09
N ALA A 291 5.56 -6.46 7.90
CA ALA A 291 6.50 -7.07 8.82
C ALA A 291 7.82 -6.27 8.88
N THR A 292 8.33 -5.81 7.74
CA THR A 292 9.53 -4.97 7.65
C THR A 292 9.34 -3.64 8.39
N PHE A 293 8.17 -3.01 8.26
CA PHE A 293 7.84 -1.80 9.04
C PHE A 293 7.87 -2.09 10.54
N CYS A 294 7.22 -3.18 10.97
CA CYS A 294 7.19 -3.56 12.38
C CYS A 294 8.60 -3.85 12.92
N GLN A 295 9.43 -4.60 12.17
CA GLN A 295 10.79 -4.92 12.56
C GLN A 295 11.64 -3.65 12.74
N HIS A 296 11.57 -2.70 11.80
CA HIS A 296 12.37 -1.49 11.85
C HIS A 296 11.96 -0.50 12.94
N VAL A 297 10.67 -0.37 13.19
CA VAL A 297 10.17 0.67 14.08
C VAL A 297 10.26 0.25 15.56
N LEU A 298 10.31 -1.05 15.85
CA LEU A 298 9.80 -1.55 17.13
C LEU A 298 10.54 -2.71 17.75
N TRP A 299 11.56 -3.24 17.08
CA TRP A 299 12.36 -4.32 17.64
C TRP A 299 13.38 -3.72 18.61
N VAL A 300 12.98 -3.61 19.89
CA VAL A 300 13.84 -3.19 20.99
C VAL A 300 14.00 -4.40 21.91
N ASP A 301 15.24 -4.81 22.18
CA ASP A 301 15.58 -5.94 23.08
C ASP A 301 14.87 -7.27 22.74
N GLY A 302 14.67 -7.54 21.45
CA GLY A 302 14.06 -8.81 21.02
C GLY A 302 12.53 -8.86 21.16
N ARG A 303 11.87 -7.74 21.48
CA ARG A 303 10.40 -7.68 21.64
C ARG A 303 9.79 -6.52 20.86
N LEU A 304 8.54 -6.70 20.49
CA LEU A 304 7.74 -5.67 19.81
C LEU A 304 7.20 -4.66 20.85
N ASP A 305 7.64 -3.41 20.76
CA ASP A 305 7.08 -2.31 21.54
C ASP A 305 5.67 -1.94 21.03
N THR A 306 4.65 -2.60 21.56
CA THR A 306 3.25 -2.42 21.10
C THR A 306 2.70 -1.00 21.32
N GLN A 307 3.30 -0.22 22.21
CA GLN A 307 2.93 1.16 22.47
C GLN A 307 3.46 2.08 21.37
N LYS A 308 4.77 2.03 21.10
CA LYS A 308 5.38 2.79 19.97
C LYS A 308 4.74 2.40 18.64
N LEU A 309 4.44 1.10 18.47
CA LEU A 309 3.79 0.58 17.28
C LEU A 309 2.47 1.26 17.05
N GLY A 310 1.75 1.50 18.12
CA GLY A 310 0.42 2.08 18.02
C GLY A 310 0.30 3.47 17.53
N ASN A 311 1.36 4.24 17.72
CA ASN A 311 1.41 5.60 17.25
C ASN A 311 1.86 5.64 15.78
N ARG A 312 2.57 4.60 15.33
CA ARG A 312 3.21 4.54 14.00
C ARG A 312 2.51 3.63 13.00
N LEU A 313 1.79 2.60 13.41
CA LEU A 313 1.05 1.70 12.53
C LEU A 313 -0.43 1.67 12.90
N VAL A 314 -1.28 1.69 11.87
CA VAL A 314 -2.65 1.22 11.98
C VAL A 314 -3.01 0.27 10.84
N LEU A 315 -3.55 -0.89 11.22
CA LEU A 315 -4.21 -1.81 10.31
C LEU A 315 -5.69 -1.44 10.20
N LEU A 316 -6.20 -1.31 8.99
CA LEU A 316 -7.60 -1.00 8.68
C LEU A 316 -8.19 -2.13 7.86
N SER A 317 -9.30 -2.73 8.30
CA SER A 317 -10.03 -3.69 7.47
C SER A 317 -11.09 -2.98 6.62
N PRO A 318 -11.12 -3.18 5.29
CA PRO A 318 -12.19 -2.67 4.43
C PRO A 318 -13.60 -3.05 4.91
N ASP A 319 -13.74 -4.17 5.63
CA ASP A 319 -15.00 -4.72 6.13
C ASP A 319 -15.46 -4.08 7.45
N TRP A 320 -14.61 -3.29 8.12
CA TRP A 320 -15.02 -2.57 9.32
C TRP A 320 -16.12 -1.57 9.01
N PRO A 321 -17.05 -1.30 9.93
CA PRO A 321 -18.06 -0.28 9.73
C PRO A 321 -17.44 1.12 9.62
N ALA A 322 -18.18 2.04 8.98
CA ALA A 322 -17.82 3.45 8.95
C ALA A 322 -17.75 4.03 10.36
N THR A 323 -16.97 5.09 10.54
CA THR A 323 -16.64 5.55 11.89
C THR A 323 -17.84 6.09 12.68
N LEU A 324 -18.83 6.63 12.00
CA LEU A 324 -20.03 7.16 12.65
C LEU A 324 -21.06 6.09 13.00
N ASN A 325 -20.78 4.81 12.76
CA ASN A 325 -21.66 3.74 13.20
C ASN A 325 -21.60 3.64 14.74
N PRO A 326 -22.72 3.82 15.47
CA PRO A 326 -22.74 3.71 16.94
C PRO A 326 -22.62 2.25 17.42
N PHE A 327 -22.84 1.27 16.55
CA PHE A 327 -22.81 -0.15 16.85
C PHE A 327 -21.51 -0.83 16.41
N LYS A 328 -20.36 -0.15 16.56
CA LYS A 328 -19.07 -0.80 16.25
C LYS A 328 -18.83 -1.94 17.24
N GLY A 329 -19.10 -3.14 16.78
CA GLY A 329 -18.89 -4.35 17.55
C GLY A 329 -17.41 -4.70 17.72
N THR A 330 -17.16 -5.26 18.91
CA THR A 330 -16.45 -6.53 19.16
C THR A 330 -14.99 -6.70 18.72
N PRO A 331 -14.30 -7.70 19.31
CA PRO A 331 -13.00 -8.20 18.84
C PRO A 331 -12.99 -8.55 17.34
N LEU A 332 -11.80 -8.78 16.80
CA LEU A 332 -11.65 -9.29 15.44
C LEU A 332 -12.48 -10.55 15.24
N SER A 333 -13.17 -10.63 14.11
CA SER A 333 -13.92 -11.82 13.75
C SER A 333 -12.96 -12.95 13.37
N GLU A 334 -13.38 -14.20 13.56
CA GLU A 334 -12.56 -15.35 13.17
C GLU A 334 -12.23 -15.32 11.67
N ARG A 335 -13.13 -14.80 10.83
CA ARG A 335 -12.89 -14.61 9.38
C ARG A 335 -11.72 -13.68 9.09
N GLU A 336 -11.47 -12.67 9.93
CA GLU A 336 -10.33 -11.76 9.81
C GLU A 336 -9.03 -12.38 10.33
N LEU A 337 -9.13 -13.28 11.31
CA LEU A 337 -7.98 -13.90 11.98
C LEU A 337 -7.46 -15.16 11.27
N VAL A 338 -8.34 -15.94 10.64
CA VAL A 338 -7.97 -17.19 9.94
C VAL A 338 -6.84 -16.98 8.93
N PRO A 339 -6.87 -15.97 8.04
CA PRO A 339 -5.79 -15.75 7.07
C PRO A 339 -4.43 -15.44 7.73
N LEU A 340 -4.44 -14.80 8.89
CA LEU A 340 -3.24 -14.48 9.66
C LEU A 340 -2.67 -15.71 10.38
N ARG A 341 -3.53 -16.41 11.13
CA ARG A 341 -3.13 -17.60 11.92
C ARG A 341 -2.66 -18.76 11.03
N GLY A 342 -3.22 -18.88 9.84
CA GLY A 342 -2.86 -19.88 8.84
C GLY A 342 -1.81 -19.42 7.83
N PHE A 343 -1.23 -18.21 7.97
CA PHE A 343 -0.33 -17.67 6.97
C PHE A 343 0.90 -18.55 6.76
N LYS A 344 1.22 -18.81 5.48
CA LYS A 344 2.46 -19.45 5.03
C LYS A 344 3.00 -18.71 3.81
N CYS A 345 4.31 -18.51 3.76
CA CYS A 345 5.02 -17.97 2.61
C CYS A 345 4.79 -18.83 1.36
N ALA A 346 4.70 -20.16 1.55
CA ALA A 346 4.42 -21.12 0.48
C ALA A 346 3.10 -20.81 -0.25
N ASP A 347 2.04 -20.49 0.50
CA ASP A 347 0.69 -20.28 -0.04
C ASP A 347 0.43 -18.83 -0.50
N ALA A 348 1.26 -17.89 -0.03
CA ALA A 348 1.12 -16.47 -0.34
C ALA A 348 1.44 -16.17 -1.81
N ARG A 349 0.60 -15.38 -2.47
CA ARG A 349 0.75 -15.05 -3.90
C ARG A 349 1.65 -13.86 -4.11
N CYS A 350 2.37 -13.86 -5.23
CA CYS A 350 3.05 -12.69 -5.78
C CYS A 350 2.39 -12.32 -7.11
N HIS A 351 2.59 -11.06 -7.55
CA HIS A 351 2.12 -10.67 -8.88
C HIS A 351 2.96 -11.35 -9.98
N ARG A 352 4.27 -11.44 -9.78
CA ARG A 352 5.20 -12.14 -10.66
C ARG A 352 5.97 -13.23 -9.90
N PRO A 353 6.33 -14.35 -10.56
CA PRO A 353 7.19 -15.37 -9.96
C PRO A 353 8.57 -14.82 -9.55
N SER A 354 9.14 -13.90 -10.33
CA SER A 354 10.41 -13.25 -10.01
C SER A 354 10.35 -12.45 -8.71
N ASP A 355 9.25 -11.72 -8.47
CA ASP A 355 9.02 -10.98 -7.21
C ASP A 355 9.01 -11.94 -6.02
N ARG A 356 8.49 -13.16 -6.20
CA ARG A 356 8.46 -14.18 -5.14
C ARG A 356 9.86 -14.62 -4.75
N ALA A 357 10.72 -14.93 -5.71
CA ALA A 357 12.10 -15.32 -5.41
C ALA A 357 12.85 -14.21 -4.67
N LEU A 358 12.69 -12.95 -5.13
CA LEU A 358 13.27 -11.78 -4.48
C LEU A 358 12.76 -11.59 -3.05
N LEU A 359 11.44 -11.68 -2.84
CA LEU A 359 10.84 -11.53 -1.51
C LEU A 359 11.25 -12.66 -0.57
N LEU A 360 11.26 -13.92 -1.02
CA LEU A 360 11.68 -15.04 -0.18
C LEU A 360 13.16 -14.92 0.19
N SER A 361 14.02 -14.49 -0.74
CA SER A 361 15.43 -14.18 -0.45
C SER A 361 15.55 -13.04 0.57
N ALA A 362 14.79 -11.96 0.40
CA ALA A 362 14.77 -10.84 1.34
C ALA A 362 14.26 -11.25 2.72
N ILE A 363 13.21 -12.08 2.81
CA ILE A 363 12.70 -12.62 4.07
C ILE A 363 13.78 -13.44 4.78
N ARG A 364 14.42 -14.39 4.08
CA ARG A 364 15.48 -15.21 4.70
C ARG A 364 16.64 -14.34 5.19
N ARG A 365 17.04 -13.32 4.42
CA ARG A 365 18.09 -12.39 4.81
C ARG A 365 17.69 -11.56 6.05
N ASP A 366 16.48 -11.01 6.06
CA ASP A 366 16.06 -10.02 7.07
C ASP A 366 15.52 -10.70 8.36
N TRP A 367 15.05 -11.94 8.26
CA TRP A 367 14.44 -12.70 9.37
C TRP A 367 15.19 -13.99 9.74
N GLY A 368 16.26 -14.33 9.01
CA GLY A 368 17.03 -15.56 9.19
C GLY A 368 16.37 -16.80 8.55
N SER A 369 15.06 -16.95 8.67
CA SER A 369 14.33 -18.05 8.04
C SER A 369 12.89 -17.68 7.68
N LEU A 370 12.25 -18.50 6.83
CA LEU A 370 10.84 -18.32 6.48
C LEU A 370 9.93 -18.63 7.68
N GLU A 371 10.30 -19.61 8.50
CA GLU A 371 9.55 -20.03 9.69
C GLU A 371 9.54 -18.93 10.75
N ALA A 372 10.66 -18.23 10.94
CA ALA A 372 10.74 -17.08 11.85
C ALA A 372 9.81 -15.95 11.41
N PHE A 373 9.81 -15.63 10.11
CA PHE A 373 8.89 -14.66 9.51
C PHE A 373 7.42 -15.09 9.65
N GLU A 374 7.09 -16.33 9.30
CA GLU A 374 5.73 -16.87 9.43
C GLU A 374 5.27 -16.92 10.89
N SER A 375 6.16 -17.21 11.83
CA SER A 375 5.86 -17.17 13.27
C SER A 375 5.49 -15.75 13.70
N PHE A 376 6.28 -14.76 13.29
CA PHE A 376 5.99 -13.35 13.55
C PHE A 376 4.63 -12.93 12.96
N VAL A 377 4.32 -13.31 11.72
CA VAL A 377 3.03 -12.99 11.09
C VAL A 377 1.86 -13.64 11.85
N ARG A 378 1.98 -14.92 12.23
CA ARG A 378 0.90 -15.67 12.87
C ARG A 378 0.64 -15.25 14.31
N VAL A 379 1.66 -14.75 15.02
CA VAL A 379 1.57 -14.42 16.45
C VAL A 379 1.52 -12.92 16.66
N GLU A 380 2.55 -12.20 16.24
CA GLU A 380 2.70 -10.77 16.54
C GLU A 380 1.69 -9.93 15.74
N LEU A 381 1.56 -10.14 14.42
CA LEU A 381 0.66 -9.32 13.61
C LEU A 381 -0.83 -9.48 13.98
N VAL A 382 -1.22 -10.63 14.56
CA VAL A 382 -2.57 -10.80 15.14
C VAL A 382 -2.81 -9.79 16.26
N ARG A 383 -1.88 -9.71 17.23
CA ARG A 383 -1.96 -8.75 18.34
C ARG A 383 -1.96 -7.30 17.84
N VAL A 384 -1.14 -7.02 16.83
CA VAL A 384 -1.11 -5.70 16.19
C VAL A 384 -2.44 -5.34 15.55
N PHE A 385 -3.12 -6.31 14.94
CA PHE A 385 -4.40 -6.09 14.30
C PHE A 385 -5.52 -5.85 15.32
N GLU A 386 -5.51 -6.60 16.44
CA GLU A 386 -6.45 -6.39 17.55
C GLU A 386 -6.30 -4.97 18.13
N LEU A 387 -5.06 -4.56 18.41
CA LEU A 387 -4.76 -3.21 18.90
C LEU A 387 -5.15 -2.13 17.90
N SER A 388 -4.93 -2.36 16.60
CA SER A 388 -5.33 -1.42 15.54
C SER A 388 -6.84 -1.25 15.49
N ARG A 389 -7.62 -2.34 15.64
CA ARG A 389 -9.09 -2.30 15.71
C ARG A 389 -9.57 -1.53 16.94
N GLN A 390 -8.99 -1.80 18.11
CA GLN A 390 -9.31 -1.07 19.32
C GLN A 390 -9.07 0.44 19.14
N ARG A 391 -7.93 0.82 18.56
CA ARG A 391 -7.61 2.23 18.29
C ARG A 391 -8.54 2.86 17.28
N TYR A 392 -8.85 2.18 16.18
CA TYR A 392 -9.81 2.69 15.19
C TYR A 392 -11.17 2.97 15.83
N ASN A 393 -11.63 2.11 16.74
CA ASN A 393 -12.89 2.28 17.46
C ASN A 393 -12.85 3.42 18.49
N SER A 394 -11.72 3.62 19.18
CA SER A 394 -11.58 4.64 20.23
C SER A 394 -11.03 5.99 19.74
N GLN A 395 -10.62 6.11 18.48
CA GLN A 395 -9.88 7.28 17.99
C GLN A 395 -10.63 8.61 18.16
N LEU A 396 -11.93 8.65 17.85
CA LEU A 396 -12.74 9.87 18.03
C LEU A 396 -12.74 10.31 19.50
N CYS A 397 -13.03 9.39 20.42
CA CYS A 397 -13.04 9.65 21.85
C CYS A 397 -11.66 10.11 22.33
N ARG A 398 -10.59 9.41 21.92
CA ARG A 398 -9.21 9.78 22.28
C ARG A 398 -8.87 11.20 21.81
N ILE A 399 -9.13 11.53 20.55
CA ILE A 399 -8.84 12.88 20.05
C ILE A 399 -9.70 13.94 20.76
N SER A 400 -10.96 13.64 21.05
CA SER A 400 -11.83 14.55 21.82
C SER A 400 -11.31 14.79 23.23
N LEU A 401 -10.83 13.75 23.93
CA LEU A 401 -10.21 13.87 25.25
C LEU A 401 -8.90 14.67 25.18
N ASP A 402 -8.00 14.33 24.26
CA ASP A 402 -6.74 15.05 24.05
C ASP A 402 -7.00 16.54 23.77
N THR A 403 -8.03 16.84 22.97
CA THR A 403 -8.44 18.22 22.64
C THR A 403 -9.02 18.93 23.87
N ALA A 404 -9.83 18.25 24.67
CA ALA A 404 -10.40 18.83 25.88
C ALA A 404 -9.31 19.15 26.91
N ASN A 405 -8.36 18.23 27.12
CA ASN A 405 -7.22 18.46 28.02
C ASN A 405 -6.38 19.65 27.56
N LEU A 406 -6.11 19.77 26.26
CA LEU A 406 -5.38 20.92 25.72
C LEU A 406 -6.11 22.26 25.93
N LEU A 407 -7.45 22.27 25.90
CA LEU A 407 -8.25 23.48 26.12
C LEU A 407 -8.40 23.86 27.60
N LEU A 408 -8.47 22.87 28.49
CA LEU A 408 -8.69 23.07 29.92
C LEU A 408 -7.38 23.15 30.73
N GLY A 409 -6.25 22.83 30.09
CA GLY A 409 -4.95 22.64 30.73
C GLY A 409 -4.79 21.21 31.25
N ASP A 410 -3.56 20.68 31.14
CA ASP A 410 -3.18 19.46 31.84
C ASP A 410 -3.08 19.80 33.34
N GLY A 411 -4.15 19.51 34.09
CA GLY A 411 -4.23 19.74 35.53
C GLY A 411 -3.37 18.82 36.37
#